data_AF-A0A821A6N9-F1
#
_entry.id   AF-A0A821A6N9-F1
#
_cell.length_a   1.000
_cell.length_b   1.000
_cell.length_c   1.000
_cell.angle_alpha   90.00
_cell.angle_beta   90.00
_cell.angle_gamma   90.00
#
_symmetry.space_group_name_H-M   'P 1'
#
loop_
_entity.id
_entity.type
_entity.pdbx_description
1 polymer ?
#
loop_
_entity_poly.entity_id
_entity_poly.type
_entity_poly.pdbx_seq_one_letter_code
_entity_poly.pdbx_strand_id
1 'polypeptide(L)'
;MRMPRVLVKTSNIDLSTGQITMRRSHPSINNFNEWLISACRSNMDIKFILSGNDAKALVYYITDYVTKSTPAFHDMFAVAQQGVKSIEQQRVTNSIDNAIEKSRKLVLRCYNMIASQ
;
A
#
# COMPACT_ATOMS: atom_id res chain seq x y z
N MET A 1 6.59 -1.56 10.27
CA MET A 1 7.99 -1.14 10.02
C MET A 1 8.03 0.37 10.01
N ARG A 2 8.76 1.02 10.94
CA ARG A 2 8.66 2.48 11.12
C ARG A 2 9.64 3.20 10.19
N MET A 3 9.11 4.11 9.39
CA MET A 3 9.87 5.14 8.67
C MET A 3 9.87 6.43 9.51
N PRO A 4 10.89 7.29 9.42
CA PRO A 4 12.14 7.13 8.66
C PRO A 4 13.12 6.17 9.35
N ARG A 5 13.97 5.50 8.56
CA ARG A 5 15.00 4.60 9.11
C ARG A 5 16.30 5.35 9.36
N VAL A 6 17.04 4.91 10.38
CA VAL A 6 18.39 5.42 10.66
C VAL A 6 19.32 5.19 9.45
N LEU A 7 20.06 6.23 9.09
CA LEU A 7 21.13 6.15 8.09
C LEU A 7 22.42 5.69 8.76
N VAL A 8 23.07 4.70 8.16
CA VAL A 8 24.42 4.26 8.56
C VAL A 8 25.39 4.50 7.41
N LYS A 9 26.64 4.80 7.73
CA LYS A 9 27.68 5.09 6.72
C LYS A 9 28.09 3.86 5.92
N THR A 10 28.06 2.68 6.53
CA THR A 10 28.45 1.40 5.93
C THR A 10 27.52 0.30 6.42
N SER A 11 27.36 -0.75 5.60
CA SER A 11 26.62 -1.94 6.03
C SER A 11 27.46 -2.70 7.06
N ASN A 12 26.82 -3.21 8.10
CA ASN A 12 27.49 -3.91 9.21
C ASN A 12 26.59 -5.00 9.78
N ILE A 13 27.23 -5.99 10.41
CA ILE A 13 26.58 -7.06 11.16
C ILE A 13 27.04 -6.94 12.61
N ASP A 14 26.08 -6.79 13.52
CA ASP A 14 26.35 -6.92 14.95
C ASP A 14 26.51 -8.41 15.29
N LEU A 15 27.72 -8.82 15.64
CA LEU A 15 28.05 -10.22 15.94
C LEU A 15 27.39 -10.73 17.23
N SER A 16 27.01 -9.83 18.14
CA SER A 16 26.40 -10.22 19.42
C SER A 16 24.91 -10.54 19.27
N THR A 17 24.21 -9.79 18.42
CA THR A 17 22.77 -9.94 18.19
C THR A 17 22.43 -10.63 16.86
N GLY A 18 23.40 -10.76 15.96
CA GLY A 18 23.21 -11.17 14.58
C GLY A 18 22.51 -10.11 13.72
N GLN A 19 22.29 -8.89 14.22
CA GLN A 19 21.53 -7.88 13.49
C GLN A 19 22.32 -7.34 12.29
N ILE A 20 21.73 -7.42 11.10
CA ILE A 20 22.29 -6.85 9.88
C ILE A 20 21.69 -5.47 9.63
N THR A 21 22.57 -4.47 9.52
CA THR A 21 22.19 -3.10 9.14
C THR A 21 22.81 -2.75 7.79
N MET A 22 21.97 -2.32 6.84
CA MET A 22 22.40 -1.96 5.49
C MET A 22 22.55 -0.45 5.33
N ARG A 23 23.62 -0.03 4.66
CA ARG A 23 23.78 1.36 4.19
C ARG A 23 22.68 1.68 3.18
N ARG A 24 22.14 2.90 3.27
CA ARG A 24 21.14 3.43 2.32
C ARG A 24 21.39 4.91 2.05
N SER A 25 20.95 5.38 0.89
CA SER A 25 21.10 6.78 0.47
C SER A 25 20.05 7.71 1.08
N HIS A 26 18.88 7.19 1.47
CA HIS A 26 17.78 7.99 2.02
C HIS A 26 16.99 7.23 3.10
N PRO A 27 16.51 7.90 4.17
CA PRO A 27 15.81 7.25 5.29
C PRO A 27 14.51 6.54 4.92
N SER A 28 13.84 6.99 3.85
CA SER A 28 12.55 6.46 3.38
C SER A 28 12.71 5.32 2.35
N ILE A 29 13.94 4.90 2.05
CA ILE A 29 14.19 3.78 1.12
C ILE A 29 14.12 2.46 1.88
N ASN A 30 13.32 1.53 1.36
CA ASN A 30 13.30 0.14 1.80
C ASN A 30 14.58 -0.58 1.37
N ASN A 31 14.90 -1.67 2.06
CA ASN A 31 15.98 -2.53 1.60
C ASN A 31 15.53 -3.27 0.33
N PHE A 32 16.42 -3.35 -0.65
CA PHE A 32 16.17 -4.00 -1.91
C PHE A 32 17.43 -4.73 -2.38
N ASN A 33 17.25 -5.61 -3.36
CA ASN A 33 18.33 -6.24 -4.12
C ASN A 33 18.27 -5.71 -5.55
N GLU A 34 19.41 -5.26 -6.09
CA GLU A 34 19.46 -4.60 -7.40
C GLU A 34 19.05 -5.53 -8.55
N TRP A 35 19.33 -6.82 -8.44
CA TRP A 35 19.00 -7.80 -9.47
C TRP A 35 17.52 -8.15 -9.43
N LEU A 36 16.98 -8.37 -8.23
CA LEU A 36 15.55 -8.68 -8.07
C LEU A 36 14.67 -7.48 -8.42
N ILE A 37 15.06 -6.25 -8.07
CA ILE A 37 14.26 -5.07 -8.45
C ILE A 37 14.25 -4.86 -9.97
N SER A 38 15.37 -5.14 -10.63
CA SER A 38 15.50 -5.08 -12.08
C SER A 38 14.65 -6.14 -12.78
N ALA A 39 14.70 -7.38 -12.29
CA ALA A 39 13.94 -8.49 -12.86
C ALA A 39 12.43 -8.38 -12.61
N CYS A 40 12.01 -8.13 -11.36
CA CYS A 40 10.60 -8.14 -10.98
C CYS A 40 9.88 -6.83 -11.28
N ARG A 41 10.63 -5.71 -11.41
CA ARG A 41 10.10 -4.36 -11.65
C ARG A 41 8.99 -3.95 -10.68
N SER A 42 9.01 -4.50 -9.47
CA SER A 42 8.04 -4.27 -8.40
C SER A 42 8.71 -3.69 -7.17
N ASN A 43 7.93 -3.03 -6.31
CA ASN A 43 8.42 -2.56 -5.02
C ASN A 43 8.94 -3.73 -4.17
N MET A 44 10.01 -3.51 -3.41
CA MET A 44 10.58 -4.52 -2.53
C MET A 44 10.81 -3.97 -1.11
N ASP A 45 10.65 -4.84 -0.12
CA ASP A 45 11.01 -4.59 1.27
C ASP A 45 11.65 -5.84 1.87
N ILE A 46 12.98 -5.91 1.78
CA ILE A 46 13.77 -7.08 2.22
C ILE A 46 14.20 -6.92 3.68
N LYS A 47 13.98 -7.94 4.51
CA LYS A 47 14.38 -7.92 5.92
C LYS A 47 15.10 -9.20 6.31
N PHE A 48 16.25 -9.06 6.95
CA PHE A 48 16.93 -10.16 7.62
C PHE A 48 16.25 -10.44 8.96
N ILE A 49 15.97 -11.71 9.24
CA ILE A 49 15.25 -12.18 10.42
C ILE A 49 16.19 -13.09 11.19
N LEU A 50 17.03 -12.49 12.02
CA LEU A 50 18.11 -13.19 12.74
C LEU A 50 17.91 -13.16 14.26
N SER A 51 16.88 -12.46 14.75
CA SER A 51 16.52 -12.40 16.16
C SER A 51 15.11 -12.93 16.41
N GLY A 52 14.85 -13.47 17.61
CA GLY A 52 13.52 -13.92 18.00
C GLY A 52 12.46 -12.80 18.01
N ASN A 53 12.88 -11.56 18.30
CA ASN A 53 12.00 -10.39 18.23
C ASN A 53 11.60 -10.05 16.80
N ASP A 54 12.54 -10.11 15.85
CA ASP A 54 12.23 -9.92 14.42
C ASP A 54 11.31 -11.03 13.90
N ALA A 55 11.54 -12.27 14.31
CA ALA A 55 10.70 -13.40 13.93
C ALA A 55 9.27 -13.24 14.46
N LYS A 56 9.09 -12.85 15.73
CA LYS A 56 7.78 -12.56 16.30
C LYS A 56 7.07 -11.43 15.55
N ALA A 57 7.77 -10.33 15.27
CA ALA A 57 7.21 -9.21 14.50
C ALA A 57 6.81 -9.63 13.06
N LEU A 58 7.59 -10.52 12.42
CA LEU A 58 7.25 -11.07 11.11
C LEU A 58 5.98 -11.92 11.18
N VAL A 59 5.83 -12.79 12.18
CA VAL A 59 4.62 -13.62 12.32
C VAL A 59 3.39 -12.75 12.47
N TYR A 60 3.43 -11.70 13.29
CA TYR A 60 2.34 -10.73 13.39
C TYR A 60 2.05 -10.06 12.05
N TYR A 61 3.08 -9.61 11.34
CA TYR A 61 2.93 -8.95 10.04
C TYR A 61 2.29 -9.87 8.99
N ILE A 62 2.79 -11.10 8.86
CA ILE A 62 2.24 -12.08 7.93
C ILE A 62 0.79 -12.40 8.30
N THR A 63 0.53 -12.64 9.59
CA THR A 63 -0.82 -12.98 10.06
C THR A 63 -1.78 -11.84 9.73
N ASP A 64 -1.46 -10.60 10.13
CA ASP A 64 -2.27 -9.41 9.84
C ASP A 64 -2.57 -9.28 8.35
N TYR A 65 -1.56 -9.51 7.49
CA TYR A 65 -1.72 -9.43 6.04
C TYR A 65 -2.58 -10.56 5.47
N VAL A 66 -2.37 -11.80 5.91
CA VAL A 66 -3.15 -12.97 5.47
C VAL A 66 -4.59 -12.88 5.96
N THR A 67 -4.81 -12.38 7.17
CA THR A 67 -6.14 -12.20 7.76
C THR A 67 -6.81 -10.90 7.33
N LYS A 68 -6.15 -10.09 6.48
CA LYS A 68 -6.71 -8.82 6.01
C LYS A 68 -7.99 -9.08 5.23
N SER A 69 -9.13 -8.78 5.84
CA SER A 69 -10.43 -8.91 5.19
C SER A 69 -10.48 -7.97 3.99
N THR A 70 -10.50 -8.53 2.80
CA THR A 70 -10.82 -7.77 1.58
C THR A 70 -12.33 -7.86 1.40
N PRO A 71 -13.05 -6.73 1.24
CA PRO A 71 -14.46 -6.77 0.90
C PRO A 71 -14.65 -7.67 -0.33
N ALA A 72 -15.71 -8.47 -0.36
CA ALA A 72 -15.92 -9.33 -1.51
C ALA A 72 -16.13 -8.46 -2.76
N PHE A 73 -15.70 -8.94 -3.92
CA PHE A 73 -15.81 -8.16 -5.16
C PHE A 73 -17.27 -7.72 -5.43
N HIS A 74 -18.25 -8.56 -5.08
CA HIS A 74 -19.67 -8.24 -5.26
C HIS A 74 -20.13 -7.06 -4.39
N ASP A 75 -19.60 -6.93 -3.16
CA ASP A 75 -19.89 -5.81 -2.27
C ASP A 75 -19.34 -4.51 -2.84
N MET A 76 -18.06 -4.51 -3.24
CA MET A 76 -17.43 -3.33 -3.86
C MET A 76 -18.13 -2.94 -5.15
N PHE A 77 -18.54 -3.91 -5.97
CA PHE A 77 -19.26 -3.66 -7.21
C PHE A 77 -20.65 -3.06 -6.95
N ALA A 78 -21.40 -3.58 -5.97
CA ALA A 78 -22.71 -3.06 -5.62
C ALA A 78 -22.62 -1.59 -5.16
N VAL A 79 -21.60 -1.24 -4.37
CA VAL A 79 -21.33 0.13 -3.92
C VAL A 79 -20.96 1.04 -5.10
N ALA A 80 -20.08 0.59 -6.00
CA ALA A 80 -19.75 1.34 -7.20
C ALA A 80 -20.98 1.59 -8.08
N GLN A 81 -21.83 0.56 -8.27
CA GLN A 81 -23.07 0.67 -9.03
C GLN A 81 -24.04 1.68 -8.40
N GLN A 82 -24.18 1.69 -7.07
CA GLN A 82 -24.96 2.72 -6.36
C GLN A 82 -24.41 4.12 -6.63
N GLY A 83 -23.09 4.26 -6.74
CA GLY A 83 -22.48 5.53 -7.10
C GLY A 83 -22.80 6.04 -8.48
N VAL A 84 -22.75 5.15 -9.47
CA VAL A 84 -23.20 5.47 -10.84
C VAL A 84 -24.65 5.94 -10.82
N LYS A 85 -25.55 5.18 -10.18
CA LYS A 85 -26.98 5.53 -10.07
C LYS A 85 -27.20 6.88 -9.39
N SER A 86 -26.44 7.19 -8.34
CA SER A 86 -26.56 8.47 -7.61
C SER A 86 -26.23 9.68 -8.49
N ILE A 87 -25.27 9.54 -9.41
CA ILE A 87 -24.90 10.60 -10.35
C ILE A 87 -25.91 10.70 -11.49
N GLU A 88 -26.42 9.58 -11.98
CA GLU A 88 -27.49 9.57 -12.99
C GLU A 88 -28.76 10.28 -12.48
N GLN A 89 -29.10 10.10 -11.20
CA GLN A 89 -30.22 10.80 -10.57
C GLN A 89 -29.97 12.31 -10.41
N GLN A 90 -28.74 12.73 -10.08
CA GLN A 90 -28.35 14.14 -10.01
C GLN A 90 -28.29 14.84 -11.38
N ARG A 91 -28.14 14.05 -12.46
CA ARG A 91 -28.10 14.53 -13.84
C ARG A 91 -29.37 15.26 -14.30
N VAL A 92 -30.48 15.10 -13.56
CA VAL A 92 -31.78 15.75 -13.82
C VAL A 92 -31.75 17.25 -13.46
N THR A 93 -30.77 17.70 -12.66
CA THR A 93 -30.73 19.09 -12.17
C THR A 93 -29.39 19.74 -12.51
N ASN A 94 -29.32 20.40 -13.68
CA ASN A 94 -28.27 21.33 -14.14
C ASN A 94 -26.83 20.78 -14.30
N SER A 95 -26.23 20.87 -15.50
CA SER A 95 -24.98 21.64 -15.73
C SER A 95 -24.30 21.42 -17.10
N ILE A 96 -23.61 22.48 -17.53
CA ILE A 96 -22.73 22.68 -18.70
C ILE A 96 -21.35 22.01 -18.46
N ASP A 97 -21.31 20.84 -17.80
CA ASP A 97 -20.03 20.21 -17.47
C ASP A 97 -19.42 19.49 -18.68
N ASN A 98 -18.14 19.79 -18.96
CA ASN A 98 -17.33 19.09 -19.96
C ASN A 98 -17.16 17.60 -19.58
N ALA A 99 -16.96 16.73 -20.57
CA ALA A 99 -16.90 15.26 -20.38
C ALA A 99 -15.81 14.82 -19.38
N ILE A 100 -14.70 15.55 -19.31
CA ILE A 100 -13.60 15.28 -18.38
C ILE A 100 -14.05 15.48 -16.93
N GLU A 101 -14.72 16.58 -16.62
CA GLU A 101 -15.17 16.88 -15.26
C GLU A 101 -16.28 15.93 -14.80
N LYS A 102 -17.15 15.51 -15.72
CA LYS A 102 -18.12 14.44 -15.47
C LYS A 102 -17.43 13.13 -15.09
N SER A 103 -16.39 12.74 -15.82
CA SER A 103 -15.62 11.51 -15.57
C SER A 103 -14.89 11.57 -14.22
N ARG A 104 -14.31 12.72 -13.88
CA ARG A 104 -13.67 12.95 -12.57
C ARG A 104 -14.65 12.82 -11.41
N LYS A 105 -15.81 13.48 -11.50
CA LYS A 105 -16.86 13.40 -10.47
C LYS A 105 -17.35 11.96 -10.28
N LEU A 106 -17.51 11.20 -11.36
CA LEU A 106 -17.89 9.79 -11.31
C LEU A 106 -16.86 8.93 -10.56
N VAL A 107 -15.59 9.00 -10.97
CA VAL A 107 -14.51 8.23 -10.32
C VAL A 107 -14.40 8.60 -8.84
N LEU A 108 -14.43 9.90 -8.53
CA LEU A 108 -14.34 10.38 -7.14
C LEU A 108 -15.52 9.90 -6.28
N ARG A 109 -16.73 9.91 -6.83
CA ARG A 109 -17.93 9.48 -6.12
C ARG A 109 -17.88 7.97 -5.83
N CYS A 110 -17.55 7.15 -6.82
CA CYS A 110 -17.39 5.70 -6.63
C CYS A 110 -16.29 5.41 -5.60
N TYR A 111 -15.13 6.08 -5.71
CA TYR A 111 -14.04 5.92 -4.75
C TYR A 111 -14.48 6.27 -3.32
N ASN A 112 -15.12 7.42 -3.12
CA ASN A 112 -15.53 7.86 -1.79
C ASN A 112 -16.53 6.90 -1.15
N MET A 113 -17.43 6.29 -1.92
CA MET A 113 -18.36 5.30 -1.38
C MET A 113 -17.70 3.98 -1.03
N ILE A 114 -16.76 3.50 -1.87
CA ILE A 114 -15.98 2.29 -1.56
C ILE A 114 -15.10 2.53 -0.33
N ALA A 115 -14.51 3.72 -0.20
CA ALA A 115 -13.65 4.08 0.93
C ALA A 115 -14.42 4.40 2.23
N SER A 116 -15.74 4.61 2.16
CA SER A 116 -16.60 4.87 3.32
C SER A 116 -17.22 3.62 3.94
N GLN A 117 -17.02 2.44 3.34
CA GLN A 117 -17.33 1.15 3.95
C GLN A 117 -16.22 0.70 4.90
#